data_AF-A0A2A4TBZ7-F1
#
_entry.id   AF-A0A2A4TBZ7-F1
#
_cell.length_a   1.000
_cell.length_b   1.000
_cell.length_c   1.000
_cell.angle_alpha   90.00
_cell.angle_beta   90.00
_cell.angle_gamma   90.00
#
_symmetry.space_group_name_H-M   'P 1'
#
loop_
_entity.id
_entity.type
_entity.pdbx_description
1 polymer ?
#
loop_
_entity_poly.entity_id
_entity_poly.type
_entity_poly.pdbx_seq_one_letter_code
_entity_poly.pdbx_strand_id
1 'polypeptide(L)'
;MCKLNDFNNLKERVLPHLQTYKDDLLINDQMVLKDYTGDFISSYRSSGTHLFLMNLTSTCNWSSDNLENNIQKYKDLAFDFLSLDTNYLFCTSDGEIREITLDEAKAFLENKYQEVDKTRIRMESMNLLSLANEIVFYMHDKGRTWKSKLSSEWSDSYKPSLLKLRNHFD
;
A
#
# COMPACT_ATOMS: atom_id res chain seq x y z
N MET A 1 -11.84 -5.44 8.88
CA MET A 1 -12.93 -4.45 8.99
C MET A 1 -12.59 -3.66 10.23
N CYS A 2 -12.27 -2.37 10.14
CA CYS A 2 -12.12 -1.52 11.33
C CYS A 2 -13.46 -1.59 12.05
N LYS A 3 -13.51 -2.29 13.19
CA LYS A 3 -14.79 -2.58 13.82
C LYS A 3 -15.37 -1.24 14.26
N LEU A 4 -16.69 -1.10 14.24
CA LEU A 4 -17.37 0.15 14.65
C LEU A 4 -16.91 0.64 16.05
N ASN A 5 -16.43 -0.27 16.91
CA ASN A 5 -15.84 0.03 18.21
C ASN A 5 -14.46 0.72 18.14
N ASP A 6 -13.66 0.45 17.11
CA ASP A 6 -12.31 1.01 16.95
C ASP A 6 -12.39 2.48 16.51
N PHE A 7 -13.32 2.80 15.60
CA PHE A 7 -13.54 4.19 15.18
C PHE A 7 -14.13 5.05 16.30
N ASN A 8 -15.02 4.50 17.14
CA ASN A 8 -15.54 5.23 18.30
C ASN A 8 -14.43 5.56 19.31
N ASN A 9 -13.52 4.61 19.57
CA ASN A 9 -12.35 4.84 20.43
C ASN A 9 -11.42 5.92 19.84
N LEU A 10 -11.14 5.85 18.54
CA LEU A 10 -10.39 6.90 17.84
C LEU A 10 -11.08 8.27 17.98
N LYS A 11 -12.39 8.31 17.75
CA LYS A 11 -13.20 9.54 17.84
C LYS A 11 -13.15 10.15 19.23
N GLU A 12 -13.29 9.35 20.28
CA GLU A 12 -13.22 9.81 21.67
C GLU A 12 -11.87 10.44 22.01
N ARG A 13 -10.78 9.92 21.44
CA ARG A 13 -9.43 10.47 21.66
C ARG A 13 -9.15 11.70 20.82
N VAL A 14 -9.54 11.74 19.55
CA VAL A 14 -9.15 12.81 18.62
C VAL A 14 -10.10 14.01 18.68
N LEU A 15 -11.42 13.77 18.72
CA LEU A 15 -12.42 14.83 18.61
C LEU A 15 -12.28 15.98 19.65
N PRO A 16 -11.88 15.73 20.91
CA PRO A 16 -11.65 16.81 21.88
C PRO A 16 -10.55 17.80 21.48
N HIS A 17 -9.60 17.38 20.64
CA HIS A 17 -8.49 18.23 20.20
C HIS A 17 -8.84 19.06 18.96
N LEU A 18 -9.93 18.74 18.25
CA LEU A 18 -10.32 19.41 17.01
C LEU A 18 -11.21 20.64 17.30
N GLN A 19 -10.78 21.80 16.82
CA GLN A 19 -11.50 23.06 16.96
C GLN A 19 -12.19 23.49 15.67
N THR A 20 -11.55 23.26 14.51
CA THR A 20 -12.02 23.80 13.21
C THR A 20 -12.63 22.72 12.32
N TYR A 21 -11.82 21.89 11.66
CA TYR A 21 -12.28 20.90 10.69
C TYR A 21 -12.59 19.55 11.37
N LYS A 22 -13.65 19.53 12.18
CA LYS A 22 -14.13 18.29 12.81
C LYS A 22 -14.63 17.26 11.79
N ASP A 23 -15.10 17.75 10.64
CA ASP A 23 -15.60 16.92 9.53
C ASP A 23 -14.50 16.05 8.92
N ASP A 24 -13.22 16.43 9.05
CA ASP A 24 -12.10 15.58 8.63
C ASP A 24 -12.16 14.24 9.36
N LEU A 25 -12.36 14.25 10.68
CA LEU A 25 -12.54 13.02 11.45
C LEU A 25 -13.93 12.39 11.25
N LEU A 26 -14.99 13.20 11.39
CA LEU A 26 -16.36 12.70 11.51
C LEU A 26 -16.97 12.22 10.18
N ILE A 27 -16.42 12.66 9.05
CA ILE A 27 -16.93 12.34 7.72
C ILE A 27 -15.83 11.70 6.88
N ASN A 28 -14.70 12.38 6.68
CA ASN A 28 -13.68 11.95 5.72
C ASN A 28 -12.95 10.70 6.22
N ASP A 29 -12.36 10.75 7.41
CA ASP A 29 -11.65 9.62 8.02
C ASP A 29 -12.61 8.44 8.25
N GLN A 30 -13.83 8.70 8.74
CA GLN A 30 -14.84 7.66 8.91
C GLN A 30 -15.14 6.94 7.60
N MET A 31 -15.31 7.69 6.51
CA MET A 31 -15.62 7.13 5.19
C MET A 31 -14.45 6.27 4.67
N VAL A 32 -13.22 6.75 4.79
CA VAL A 32 -12.01 6.00 4.39
C VAL A 32 -11.85 4.73 5.22
N LEU A 33 -12.09 4.81 6.54
CA LEU A 33 -11.87 3.70 7.47
C LEU A 33 -12.98 2.66 7.48
N LYS A 34 -14.17 2.97 6.94
CA LYS A 34 -15.35 2.10 6.99
C LYS A 34 -15.08 0.66 6.51
N ASP A 35 -14.37 0.53 5.40
CA ASP A 35 -14.04 -0.77 4.79
C ASP A 35 -12.53 -1.09 4.91
N TYR A 36 -11.76 -0.21 5.52
CA TYR A 36 -10.34 -0.40 5.73
C TYR A 36 -10.07 -1.44 6.83
N THR A 37 -9.05 -2.27 6.65
CA THR A 37 -8.73 -3.37 7.58
C THR A 37 -7.27 -3.43 7.99
N GLY A 38 -6.43 -2.52 7.49
CA GLY A 38 -5.02 -2.50 7.83
C GLY A 38 -4.70 -1.54 8.97
N ASP A 39 -3.43 -1.43 9.28
CA ASP A 39 -2.93 -0.42 10.22
C ASP A 39 -2.97 0.97 9.59
N PHE A 40 -3.07 2.00 10.42
CA PHE A 40 -3.02 3.39 9.97
C PHE A 40 -2.43 4.31 11.04
N ILE A 41 -2.00 5.49 10.61
CA ILE A 41 -1.65 6.60 11.49
C ILE A 41 -2.74 7.65 11.35
N SER A 42 -3.33 8.04 12.47
CA SER A 42 -4.13 9.26 12.57
C SER A 42 -3.25 10.33 13.18
N SER A 43 -2.89 11.34 12.40
CA SER A 43 -2.26 12.55 12.90
C SER A 43 -3.28 13.68 12.95
N TYR A 44 -3.12 14.57 13.92
CA TYR A 44 -4.10 15.64 14.10
C TYR A 44 -3.51 16.84 14.83
N ARG A 45 -4.18 17.97 14.61
CA ARG A 45 -3.94 19.26 15.24
C ARG A 45 -5.28 19.97 15.44
N SER A 46 -5.26 21.14 16.09
CA SER A 46 -6.49 21.89 16.37
C SER A 46 -7.31 22.22 15.11
N SER A 47 -6.65 22.37 13.96
CA SER A 47 -7.34 22.65 12.72
C SER A 47 -7.99 21.42 12.08
N GLY A 48 -7.50 20.20 12.25
CA GLY A 48 -8.03 19.03 11.51
C GLY A 48 -7.18 17.77 11.68
N THR A 49 -7.47 16.76 10.87
CA THR A 49 -6.76 15.47 10.87
C THR A 49 -6.06 15.21 9.53
N HIS A 50 -5.04 14.37 9.55
CA HIS A 50 -4.57 13.65 8.37
C HIS A 50 -4.52 12.15 8.67
N LEU A 51 -4.93 11.36 7.68
CA LEU A 51 -4.99 9.91 7.79
C LEU A 51 -3.98 9.28 6.84
N PHE A 52 -3.11 8.43 7.37
CA PHE A 52 -2.11 7.69 6.58
C PHE A 52 -2.36 6.19 6.71
N LEU A 53 -2.77 5.55 5.61
CA LEU A 53 -2.99 4.10 5.56
C LEU A 53 -1.66 3.38 5.34
N MET A 54 -1.41 2.30 6.09
CA MET A 54 -0.14 1.56 6.02
C MET A 54 -0.11 0.47 4.94
N ASN A 55 -1.18 0.28 4.16
CA ASN A 55 -1.26 -0.69 3.08
C ASN A 55 -0.79 -0.12 1.71
N LEU A 56 0.27 0.69 1.71
CA LEU A 56 0.72 1.46 0.54
C LEU A 56 0.96 0.59 -0.71
N THR A 57 1.48 -0.63 -0.56
CA THR A 57 1.71 -1.55 -1.70
C THR A 57 0.42 -1.92 -2.43
N SER A 58 -0.69 -2.08 -1.70
CA SER A 58 -1.98 -2.46 -2.26
C SER A 58 -2.72 -1.29 -2.89
N THR A 59 -2.43 -0.05 -2.47
CA THR A 59 -3.07 1.17 -2.95
C THR A 59 -2.22 1.92 -3.98
N CYS A 60 -0.96 1.54 -4.15
CA CYS A 60 -0.05 2.14 -5.13
C CYS A 60 -0.57 1.90 -6.56
N ASN A 61 -0.61 2.97 -7.36
CA ASN A 61 -0.91 2.86 -8.78
C ASN A 61 0.34 2.43 -9.56
N TRP A 62 0.55 1.12 -9.63
CA TRP A 62 1.66 0.48 -10.35
C TRP A 62 1.69 0.74 -11.86
N SER A 63 0.60 1.26 -12.43
CA SER A 63 0.51 1.59 -13.86
C SER A 63 0.97 3.02 -14.18
N SER A 64 1.36 3.80 -13.16
CA SER A 64 1.76 5.19 -13.36
C SER A 64 3.04 5.32 -14.17
N ASP A 65 3.02 6.24 -15.14
CA ASP A 65 4.25 6.78 -15.72
C ASP A 65 5.10 7.41 -14.61
N ASN A 66 6.43 7.25 -14.68
CA ASN A 66 7.38 7.75 -13.69
C ASN A 66 7.08 7.32 -12.24
N LEU A 67 6.70 6.05 -12.05
CA LEU A 67 6.32 5.47 -10.77
C LEU A 67 7.30 5.80 -9.62
N GLU A 68 8.62 5.68 -9.84
CA GLU A 68 9.65 6.02 -8.85
C GLU A 68 9.54 7.47 -8.35
N ASN A 69 9.45 8.43 -9.26
CA ASN A 69 9.30 9.85 -8.91
C ASN A 69 7.99 10.11 -8.17
N ASN A 70 6.91 9.41 -8.52
CA ASN A 70 5.63 9.57 -7.84
C ASN A 70 5.67 8.99 -6.43
N ILE A 71 6.28 7.82 -6.22
CA ILE A 71 6.49 7.24 -4.89
C ILE A 71 7.27 8.22 -4.01
N GLN A 72 8.37 8.79 -4.51
CA GLN A 72 9.17 9.75 -3.77
C GLN A 72 8.37 11.02 -3.41
N LYS A 73 7.62 11.58 -4.36
CA LYS A 73 6.76 12.75 -4.10
C LYS A 73 5.69 12.48 -3.04
N TYR A 74 5.02 11.32 -3.11
CA TYR A 74 4.01 10.95 -2.11
C TYR A 74 4.62 10.78 -0.72
N LYS A 75 5.83 10.21 -0.65
CA LYS A 75 6.59 10.10 0.59
C LYS A 75 6.92 11.47 1.19
N ASP A 76 7.46 12.38 0.38
CA ASP A 76 7.83 13.72 0.82
C ASP A 76 6.59 14.48 1.31
N LEU A 77 5.50 14.44 0.54
CA LEU A 77 4.22 15.05 0.95
C LEU A 77 3.70 14.46 2.26
N ALA A 78 3.78 13.14 2.45
CA ALA A 78 3.34 12.52 3.69
C ALA A 78 4.16 13.00 4.90
N PHE A 79 5.48 13.17 4.72
CA PHE A 79 6.36 13.66 5.78
C PHE A 79 6.14 15.14 6.09
N ASP A 80 5.85 15.95 5.07
CA ASP A 80 5.46 17.34 5.23
C ASP A 80 4.15 17.44 6.04
N PHE A 81 3.13 16.68 5.67
CA PHE A 81 1.85 16.66 6.39
C PHE A 81 2.00 16.20 7.84
N LEU A 82 2.77 15.13 8.10
CA LEU A 82 3.08 14.71 9.47
C LEU A 82 3.76 15.82 10.28
N SER A 83 4.63 16.60 9.66
CA SER A 83 5.35 17.68 10.33
C SER A 83 4.48 18.91 10.62
N LEU A 84 3.28 19.01 10.01
CA LEU A 84 2.29 20.04 10.32
C LEU A 84 1.43 19.71 11.55
N ASP A 85 1.30 18.42 11.87
CA ASP A 85 0.48 17.95 12.99
C ASP A 85 1.25 17.99 14.31
N THR A 86 0.51 17.86 15.41
CA THR A 86 1.09 17.94 16.77
C THR A 86 0.86 16.68 17.59
N ASN A 87 -0.08 15.83 17.18
CA ASN A 87 -0.41 14.59 17.85
C ASN A 87 -0.53 13.45 16.83
N TYR A 88 -0.19 12.24 17.25
CA TYR A 88 -0.11 11.08 16.38
C TYR A 88 -0.57 9.83 17.13
N LEU A 89 -1.45 9.06 16.51
CA LEU A 89 -1.91 7.76 16.98
C LEU A 89 -1.59 6.70 15.93
N PHE A 90 -0.91 5.65 16.34
CA PHE A 90 -0.83 4.41 15.59
C PHE A 90 -2.00 3.51 15.95
N CYS A 91 -2.76 3.09 14.94
CA CYS A 91 -3.92 2.24 15.08
C CYS A 91 -3.67 0.92 14.36
N THR A 92 -3.71 -0.19 15.09
CA THR A 92 -3.50 -1.53 14.53
C THR A 92 -4.79 -2.11 13.96
N SER A 93 -4.68 -3.04 13.03
CA SER A 93 -5.81 -3.81 12.48
C SER A 93 -6.59 -4.59 13.55
N ASP A 94 -5.96 -4.86 14.69
CA ASP A 94 -6.55 -5.57 15.83
C ASP A 94 -7.29 -4.64 16.80
N GLY A 95 -7.30 -3.33 16.53
CA GLY A 95 -8.04 -2.32 17.30
C GLY A 95 -7.24 -1.65 18.41
N GLU A 96 -5.93 -1.87 18.50
CA GLU A 96 -5.08 -1.16 19.47
C GLU A 96 -4.80 0.25 18.99
N ILE A 97 -4.93 1.24 19.88
CA ILE A 97 -4.63 2.65 19.61
C ILE A 97 -3.54 3.12 20.57
N ARG A 98 -2.38 3.46 20.00
CA ARG A 98 -1.17 3.88 20.75
C ARG A 98 -0.74 5.27 20.33
N GLU A 99 -0.48 6.14 21.30
CA GLU A 99 0.21 7.41 21.06
C GLU A 99 1.64 7.16 20.62
N ILE A 100 2.05 7.86 19.57
CA ILE A 100 3.39 7.78 19.01
C ILE A 100 3.97 9.17 18.81
N THR A 101 5.29 9.24 18.73
CA THR A 101 6.03 10.45 18.38
C THR A 101 6.03 10.68 16.86
N LEU A 102 6.37 11.90 16.44
CA LEU A 102 6.60 12.22 15.02
C LEU A 102 7.67 11.31 14.41
N ASP A 103 8.74 11.04 15.15
CA ASP A 103 9.84 10.18 14.68
C ASP A 103 9.37 8.74 14.49
N GLU A 104 8.57 8.20 15.41
CA GLU A 104 7.93 6.90 15.23
C GLU A 104 6.98 6.89 14.02
N ALA A 105 6.17 7.94 13.84
CA ALA A 105 5.25 8.04 12.70
C ALA A 105 5.99 8.04 11.35
N LYS A 106 7.08 8.82 11.26
CA LYS A 106 7.97 8.84 10.09
C LYS A 106 8.63 7.48 9.88
N ALA A 107 9.08 6.82 10.94
CA ALA A 107 9.71 5.50 10.84
C ALA A 107 8.73 4.43 10.32
N PHE A 108 7.47 4.43 10.77
CA PHE A 108 6.45 3.51 10.25
C PHE A 108 6.20 3.72 8.76
N LEU A 109 6.01 4.97 8.33
CA LEU A 109 5.80 5.28 6.92
C LEU A 109 7.04 4.98 6.07
N GLU A 110 8.24 5.32 6.56
CA GLU A 110 9.51 5.02 5.89
C GLU A 110 9.61 3.53 5.56
N ASN A 111 9.33 2.67 6.55
CA ASN A 111 9.34 1.23 6.34
C ASN A 111 8.33 0.80 5.25
N LYS A 112 7.12 1.37 5.24
CA LYS A 112 6.12 1.09 4.20
C LYS A 112 6.54 1.58 2.81
N TYR A 113 7.17 2.74 2.70
CA TYR A 113 7.72 3.19 1.42
C TYR A 113 8.89 2.32 0.95
N GLN A 114 9.72 1.79 1.85
CA GLN A 114 10.76 0.81 1.50
C GLN A 114 10.16 -0.51 1.00
N GLU A 115 9.06 -0.99 1.58
CA GLU A 115 8.32 -2.15 1.07
C GLU A 115 7.78 -1.91 -0.35
N VAL A 116 7.22 -0.72 -0.60
CA VAL A 116 6.77 -0.30 -1.94
C VAL A 116 7.94 -0.26 -2.92
N ASP A 117 9.07 0.34 -2.55
CA ASP A 117 10.23 0.42 -3.46
C ASP A 117 10.84 -0.97 -3.77
N LYS A 118 10.92 -1.87 -2.77
CA LYS A 118 11.27 -3.27 -3.01
C LYS A 118 10.33 -3.95 -3.99
N THR A 119 9.03 -3.70 -3.85
CA THR A 119 8.01 -4.25 -4.76
C THR A 119 8.17 -3.69 -6.18
N ARG A 120 8.43 -2.39 -6.31
CA ARG A 120 8.74 -1.73 -7.58
C ARG A 120 9.94 -2.38 -8.28
N ILE A 121 11.07 -2.47 -7.59
CA ILE A 121 12.31 -3.08 -8.11
C ILE A 121 12.04 -4.52 -8.54
N ARG A 122 11.29 -5.29 -7.75
CA ARG A 122 10.88 -6.66 -8.11
C ARG A 122 10.07 -6.65 -9.40
N MET A 123 9.03 -5.81 -9.52
CA MET A 123 8.18 -5.75 -10.71
C MET A 123 8.95 -5.33 -11.97
N GLU A 124 9.84 -4.34 -11.85
CA GLU A 124 10.72 -3.91 -12.95
C GLU A 124 11.65 -5.04 -13.39
N SER A 125 12.22 -5.78 -12.44
CA SER A 125 13.11 -6.92 -12.73
C SER A 125 12.41 -8.07 -13.45
N MET A 126 11.09 -8.22 -13.26
CA MET A 126 10.29 -9.27 -13.90
C MET A 126 10.16 -9.08 -15.41
N ASN A 127 10.39 -7.87 -15.95
CA ASN A 127 10.15 -7.55 -17.35
C ASN A 127 8.76 -8.05 -17.83
N LEU A 128 7.72 -7.62 -17.11
CA LEU A 128 6.33 -8.08 -17.28
C LEU A 128 5.83 -8.05 -18.73
N LEU A 129 6.28 -7.07 -19.53
CA LEU A 129 5.93 -6.98 -20.94
C LEU A 129 6.50 -8.17 -21.74
N SER A 130 7.76 -8.53 -21.51
CA SER A 130 8.36 -9.70 -22.15
C SER A 130 7.67 -11.00 -21.70
N LEU A 131 7.29 -11.11 -20.42
CA LEU A 131 6.56 -12.26 -19.90
C LEU A 131 5.17 -12.36 -20.53
N ALA A 132 4.45 -11.24 -20.65
CA ALA A 132 3.13 -11.18 -21.27
C ALA A 132 3.19 -11.57 -22.76
N ASN A 133 4.19 -11.07 -23.49
CA ASN A 133 4.40 -11.44 -24.89
C ASN A 133 4.69 -12.94 -25.06
N GLU A 134 5.48 -13.54 -24.18
CA GLU A 134 5.76 -14.98 -24.19
C GLU A 134 4.49 -15.81 -23.95
N ILE A 135 3.64 -15.38 -22.99
CA ILE A 135 2.35 -16.04 -22.72
C ILE A 135 1.44 -15.92 -23.95
N VAL A 136 1.33 -14.73 -24.55
CA VAL A 136 0.51 -14.51 -25.76
C VAL A 136 1.00 -15.38 -26.93
N PHE A 137 2.32 -15.47 -27.12
CA PHE A 137 2.91 -16.37 -28.12
C PHE A 137 2.53 -17.83 -27.84
N TYR A 138 2.64 -18.30 -26.60
CA TYR A 138 2.20 -19.65 -26.22
C TYR A 138 0.71 -19.89 -26.45
N MET A 139 -0.14 -18.91 -26.14
CA MET A 139 -1.57 -18.98 -26.39
C MET A 139 -1.87 -19.15 -27.88
N HIS A 140 -1.16 -18.41 -28.73
CA HIS A 140 -1.32 -18.49 -30.18
C HIS A 140 -0.78 -19.82 -30.75
N ASP A 141 0.43 -20.23 -30.37
CA ASP A 141 1.09 -21.43 -30.89
C ASP A 141 0.45 -22.74 -30.40
N LYS A 142 0.09 -22.81 -29.11
CA LYS A 142 -0.43 -24.04 -28.48
C LYS A 142 -1.97 -24.09 -28.41
N GLY A 143 -2.65 -23.02 -28.83
CA GLY A 143 -4.10 -22.92 -28.83
C GLY A 143 -4.70 -23.27 -27.47
N ARG A 144 -5.82 -24.01 -27.44
CA ARG A 144 -6.54 -24.37 -26.19
C ARG A 144 -5.70 -25.16 -25.17
N THR A 145 -4.60 -25.79 -25.60
CA THR A 145 -3.74 -26.60 -24.73
C THR A 145 -2.61 -25.81 -24.08
N TRP A 146 -2.52 -24.50 -24.33
CA TRP A 146 -1.40 -23.66 -23.90
C TRP A 146 -1.10 -23.75 -22.41
N LYS A 147 -2.11 -23.78 -21.54
CA LYS A 147 -1.91 -23.88 -20.08
C LYS A 147 -1.24 -25.19 -19.68
N SER A 148 -1.79 -26.32 -20.17
CA SER A 148 -1.25 -27.65 -19.86
C SER A 148 0.17 -27.83 -20.42
N LYS A 149 0.43 -27.33 -21.62
CA LYS A 149 1.77 -27.40 -22.24
C LYS A 149 2.77 -26.46 -21.57
N LEU A 150 2.33 -25.26 -21.19
CA LEU A 150 3.15 -24.33 -20.42
C LEU A 150 3.55 -24.99 -19.09
N SER A 151 2.61 -25.57 -18.34
CA SER A 151 2.89 -26.27 -17.09
C SER A 151 3.79 -27.51 -17.26
N SER A 152 3.68 -28.28 -18.33
CA SER A 152 4.59 -29.41 -18.58
C SER A 152 6.00 -28.95 -18.96
N GLU A 153 6.12 -27.90 -19.78
CA GLU A 153 7.42 -27.34 -20.17
C GLU A 153 8.03 -26.48 -19.04
N TRP A 154 7.23 -26.01 -18.08
CA TRP A 154 7.66 -25.28 -16.87
C TRP A 154 8.53 -26.11 -15.94
N SER A 155 8.16 -27.39 -15.76
CA SER A 155 8.86 -28.37 -14.92
C SER A 155 10.22 -28.78 -15.49
N ASP A 156 10.35 -28.85 -16.82
CA ASP A 156 11.49 -29.50 -17.49
C ASP A 156 12.32 -28.59 -18.43
N SER A 157 11.98 -27.31 -18.60
CA SER A 157 12.67 -26.49 -19.62
C SER A 157 13.98 -25.83 -19.17
N TYR A 158 14.93 -25.81 -20.10
CA TYR A 158 16.12 -24.93 -20.12
C TYR A 158 15.84 -23.58 -20.79
N LYS A 159 14.59 -23.25 -21.14
CA LYS A 159 14.25 -22.00 -21.85
C LYS A 159 14.34 -20.82 -20.88
N PRO A 160 15.24 -19.84 -21.11
CA PRO A 160 15.46 -18.74 -20.17
C PRO A 160 14.20 -17.89 -19.89
N SER A 161 13.29 -17.75 -20.86
CA SER A 161 12.02 -17.02 -20.70
C SER A 161 11.06 -17.75 -19.73
N LEU A 162 10.93 -19.07 -19.87
CA LEU A 162 10.11 -19.91 -18.98
C LEU A 162 10.73 -20.06 -17.59
N LEU A 163 12.06 -20.12 -17.49
CA LEU A 163 12.78 -20.11 -16.20
C LEU A 163 12.60 -18.78 -15.45
N LYS A 164 12.56 -17.64 -16.17
CA LYS A 164 12.23 -16.34 -15.57
C LYS A 164 10.80 -16.29 -15.06
N LEU A 165 9.83 -16.79 -15.84
CA LEU A 165 8.46 -16.96 -15.36
C LEU A 165 8.42 -17.82 -14.08
N ARG A 166 9.07 -18.99 -14.10
CA ARG A 166 9.16 -19.91 -12.95
C ARG A 166 9.72 -19.26 -11.69
N ASN A 167 10.88 -18.65 -11.78
CA ASN A 167 11.58 -18.05 -10.64
C ASN A 167 10.82 -16.89 -9.97
N HIS A 168 9.76 -16.37 -10.60
CA HIS A 168 8.96 -15.28 -10.05
C HIS A 168 7.56 -15.69 -9.55
N PHE A 169 7.06 -16.86 -9.96
CA PHE A 169 5.70 -17.36 -9.68
C PHE A 169 5.63 -18.69 -8.91
N ASP A 170 6.76 -19.39 -8.73
CA ASP A 170 6.92 -20.46 -7.71
C ASP A 170 7.19 -19.85 -6.32
#